data_AF-A0A2I0CNW0-F1
#
_entry.id   AF-A0A2I0CNW0-F1
#
_cell.length_a   1.000
_cell.length_b   1.000
_cell.length_c   1.000
_cell.angle_alpha   90.00
_cell.angle_beta   90.00
_cell.angle_gamma   90.00
#
_symmetry.space_group_name_H-M   'P 1'
#
loop_
_entity.id
_entity.type
_entity.pdbx_description
1 polymer ?
#
loop_
_entity_poly.entity_id
_entity_poly.type
_entity_poly.pdbx_seq_one_letter_code
_entity_poly.pdbx_strand_id
1 'polypeptide(L)'
;MSQANTAANVAQDAIDLLNATTEQLDMLAATLRAIRKAYPVEFANLRDGIRSGLLDARHLTDLGLGALADWRDFMTAQTGDLTTQLDYAREIAEQAQAVRTPSGHDAEGGAQ
;
A
#
# COMPACT_ATOMS: atom_id res chain seq x y z
N MET A 1 -12.12 13.74 -23.61
CA MET A 1 -11.57 12.74 -22.68
C MET A 1 -12.36 12.84 -21.38
N SER A 2 -12.98 11.76 -20.91
CA SER A 2 -13.96 11.82 -19.81
C SER A 2 -13.24 11.81 -18.44
N GLN A 3 -13.79 12.53 -17.46
CA GLN A 3 -13.27 12.61 -16.08
C GLN A 3 -13.08 11.24 -15.41
N ALA A 4 -13.78 10.20 -15.87
CA ALA A 4 -13.64 8.84 -15.35
C ALA A 4 -12.24 8.25 -15.60
N ASN A 5 -11.62 8.53 -16.76
CA ASN A 5 -10.22 8.14 -17.01
C ASN A 5 -9.25 8.87 -16.08
N THR A 6 -9.54 10.13 -15.74
CA THR A 6 -8.69 10.91 -14.83
C THR A 6 -8.80 10.38 -13.39
N ALA A 7 -10.00 10.07 -12.91
CA ALA A 7 -10.21 9.54 -11.56
C ALA A 7 -9.59 8.15 -11.37
N ALA A 8 -9.73 7.25 -12.36
CA ALA A 8 -9.11 5.93 -12.32
C ALA A 8 -7.58 6.00 -12.31
N ASN A 9 -6.98 6.92 -13.08
CA ASN A 9 -5.54 7.14 -13.07
C ASN A 9 -5.06 7.68 -11.71
N VAL A 10 -5.76 8.65 -11.12
CA VAL A 10 -5.41 9.19 -9.79
C VAL A 10 -5.50 8.12 -8.70
N ALA A 11 -6.51 7.25 -8.76
CA ALA A 11 -6.63 6.13 -7.82
C ALA A 11 -5.50 5.10 -8.00
N GLN A 12 -5.10 4.81 -9.24
CA GLN A 12 -3.94 3.95 -9.50
C GLN A 12 -2.64 4.56 -8.95
N ASP A 13 -2.39 5.84 -9.20
CA ASP A 13 -1.21 6.55 -8.68
C ASP A 13 -1.18 6.54 -7.14
N ALA A 14 -2.35 6.67 -6.50
CA ALA A 14 -2.48 6.59 -5.05
C ALA A 14 -2.15 5.19 -4.52
N ILE A 15 -2.63 4.12 -5.18
CA ILE A 15 -2.27 2.72 -4.84
C ILE A 15 -0.75 2.52 -4.94
N ASP A 16 -0.14 2.99 -6.01
CA ASP A 16 1.29 2.84 -6.24
C ASP A 16 2.11 3.57 -5.14
N LEU A 17 1.67 4.75 -4.73
CA LEU A 17 2.28 5.50 -3.62
C LEU A 17 2.12 4.77 -2.28
N LEU A 18 0.94 4.20 -1.99
CA LEU A 18 0.69 3.45 -0.76
C LEU A 18 1.56 2.17 -0.70
N ASN A 19 1.73 1.49 -1.83
CA ASN A 19 2.61 0.34 -1.96
C ASN A 19 4.08 0.71 -1.73
N ALA A 20 4.58 1.74 -2.40
CA ALA A 20 5.95 2.23 -2.21
C ALA A 20 6.22 2.66 -0.75
N THR A 21 5.24 3.29 -0.10
CA THR A 21 5.34 3.66 1.31
C THR A 21 5.41 2.42 2.21
N THR A 22 4.66 1.37 1.89
CA THR A 22 4.69 0.10 2.63
C THR A 22 6.08 -0.56 2.55
N GLU A 23 6.72 -0.55 1.37
CA GLU A 23 8.10 -1.04 1.20
C GLU A 23 9.10 -0.25 2.07
N GLN A 24 8.93 1.07 2.18
CA GLN A 24 9.77 1.91 3.05
C GLN A 24 9.58 1.57 4.53
N LEU A 25 8.34 1.30 4.97
CA LEU A 25 8.05 0.86 6.33
C LEU A 25 8.69 -0.50 6.62
N ASP A 26 8.68 -1.43 5.66
CA ASP A 26 9.34 -2.73 5.79
C ASP A 26 10.87 -2.59 5.92
N MET A 27 11.49 -1.69 5.15
CA MET A 27 12.91 -1.38 5.27
C MET A 27 13.26 -0.78 6.64
N LEU A 28 12.43 0.12 7.15
CA LEU A 28 12.59 0.69 8.50
C LEU A 28 12.45 -0.40 9.57
N ALA A 29 11.48 -1.29 9.43
CA ALA A 29 11.28 -2.42 10.33
C ALA A 29 12.50 -3.37 10.31
N ALA A 30 13.08 -3.63 9.13
CA ALA A 30 14.31 -4.42 9.00
C ALA A 30 15.49 -3.76 9.74
N THR A 31 15.63 -2.44 9.61
CA THR A 31 16.67 -1.66 10.30
C THR A 31 16.51 -1.73 11.82
N LEU A 32 15.29 -1.53 12.33
CA LEU A 32 15.01 -1.64 13.77
C LEU A 32 15.28 -3.07 14.30
N ARG A 33 14.90 -4.11 13.55
CA ARG A 33 15.23 -5.50 13.92
C ARG A 33 16.74 -5.75 13.92
N ALA A 34 17.48 -5.19 12.97
CA ALA A 34 18.94 -5.30 12.90
C ALA A 34 19.60 -4.60 14.10
N ILE A 35 19.15 -3.38 14.43
CA ILE A 35 19.54 -2.65 15.64
C ILE A 35 19.32 -3.57 16.84
N ARG A 36 18.10 -4.07 17.08
CA ARG A 36 17.77 -4.97 18.19
C ARG A 36 18.65 -6.24 18.25
N LYS A 37 18.96 -6.85 17.10
CA LYS A 37 19.78 -8.07 17.01
C LYS A 37 21.25 -7.82 17.36
N ALA A 38 21.77 -6.62 17.10
CA ALA A 38 23.12 -6.24 17.47
C ALA A 38 23.29 -6.08 18.99
N TYR A 39 22.20 -5.97 19.77
CA TYR A 39 22.27 -5.80 21.23
C TYR A 39 22.97 -6.99 21.90
N PRO A 40 22.49 -8.25 21.89
CA PRO A 40 23.01 -9.29 22.81
C PRO A 40 24.50 -9.67 22.77
N VAL A 41 25.31 -9.25 21.79
CA VAL A 41 26.69 -9.75 21.62
C VAL A 41 27.74 -9.06 22.52
N GLU A 42 27.52 -7.81 22.96
CA GLU A 42 28.55 -7.05 23.72
C GLU A 42 28.21 -6.79 25.21
N PHE A 43 27.08 -7.33 25.70
CA PHE A 43 26.42 -6.84 26.92
C PHE A 43 26.93 -7.40 28.23
N ALA A 44 27.67 -8.50 28.22
CA ALA A 44 28.16 -9.11 29.45
C ALA A 44 29.22 -8.24 30.17
N ASN A 45 29.86 -7.30 29.47
CA ASN A 45 31.07 -6.61 29.94
C ASN A 45 30.95 -5.08 30.08
N LEU A 46 29.77 -4.49 29.87
CA LEU A 46 29.59 -3.03 29.86
C LEU A 46 29.21 -2.45 31.25
N ARG A 47 29.73 -1.24 31.55
CA ARG A 47 29.43 -0.48 32.79
C ARG A 47 27.96 -0.04 32.87
N ASP A 48 27.43 0.14 34.08
CA ASP A 48 26.00 0.35 34.35
C ASP A 48 25.34 1.54 33.63
N GLY A 49 26.05 2.66 33.42
CA GLY A 49 25.50 3.80 32.67
C GLY A 49 25.25 3.50 31.19
N ILE A 50 26.11 2.66 30.59
CA ILE A 50 25.96 2.21 29.19
C ILE A 50 24.79 1.21 29.10
N ARG A 51 24.61 0.38 30.13
CA ARG A 51 23.47 -0.56 30.22
C ARG A 51 22.12 0.16 30.23
N SER A 52 21.99 1.30 30.92
CA SER A 52 20.74 2.10 30.95
C SER A 52 20.35 2.64 29.57
N GLY A 53 21.25 3.37 28.90
CA GLY A 53 20.95 3.95 27.58
C GLY A 53 20.67 2.88 26.50
N LEU A 54 21.25 1.69 26.64
CA LEU A 54 20.97 0.56 25.75
C LEU A 54 19.60 -0.08 26.03
N LEU A 55 19.16 -0.16 27.28
CA LEU A 55 17.79 -0.59 27.61
C LEU A 55 16.76 0.39 27.03
N ASP A 56 17.04 1.70 27.11
CA ASP A 56 16.19 2.73 26.51
C ASP A 56 16.11 2.59 24.99
N ALA A 57 17.25 2.39 24.33
CA ALA A 57 17.28 2.22 22.87
C ALA A 57 16.58 0.93 22.41
N ARG A 58 16.68 -0.17 23.18
CA ARG A 58 15.88 -1.38 22.95
C ARG A 58 14.39 -1.11 23.11
N HIS A 59 13.99 -0.41 24.17
CA HIS A 59 12.60 -0.05 24.42
C HIS A 59 12.03 0.80 23.28
N LEU A 60 12.77 1.82 22.82
CA LEU A 60 12.40 2.65 21.67
C LEU A 60 12.30 1.83 20.38
N THR A 61 13.19 0.85 20.19
CA THR A 61 13.14 -0.06 19.04
C THR A 61 11.88 -0.92 19.05
N ASP A 62 11.51 -1.47 20.20
CA ASP A 62 10.30 -2.29 20.34
C ASP A 62 9.02 -1.44 20.19
N LEU A 63 8.99 -0.21 20.71
CA LEU A 63 7.90 0.75 20.47
C LEU A 63 7.78 1.11 18.98
N GLY A 64 8.91 1.38 18.31
CA GLY A 64 8.96 1.68 16.89
C GLY A 64 8.48 0.52 16.02
N LEU A 65 8.82 -0.72 16.38
CA LEU A 65 8.33 -1.92 15.70
C LEU A 65 6.81 -2.10 15.86
N GLY A 66 6.26 -1.78 17.04
CA GLY A 66 4.81 -1.78 17.27
C GLY A 66 4.09 -0.76 16.38
N ALA A 67 4.53 0.50 16.43
CA ALA A 67 3.96 1.57 15.61
C ALA A 67 4.04 1.27 14.10
N LEU A 68 5.15 0.67 13.63
CA LEU A 68 5.29 0.25 12.24
C LEU A 68 4.28 -0.82 11.83
N ALA A 69 3.98 -1.77 12.70
CA ALA A 69 2.98 -2.80 12.43
C ALA A 69 1.59 -2.16 12.27
N ASP A 70 1.21 -1.27 13.18
CA ASP A 70 -0.07 -0.54 13.12
C ASP A 70 -0.21 0.26 11.82
N TRP A 71 0.85 0.99 11.44
CA TRP A 71 0.88 1.76 10.20
C TRP A 71 0.80 0.86 8.97
N ARG A 72 1.49 -0.27 8.96
CA ARG A 72 1.46 -1.22 7.83
C ARG A 72 0.06 -1.81 7.64
N ASP A 73 -0.59 -2.20 8.73
CA ASP A 73 -1.93 -2.77 8.68
C ASP A 73 -2.96 -1.73 8.21
N PHE A 74 -2.84 -0.48 8.67
CA PHE A 74 -3.65 0.65 8.19
C PHE A 74 -3.46 0.92 6.69
N MET A 75 -2.22 0.94 6.21
CA MET A 75 -1.90 1.17 4.79
C MET A 75 -2.39 0.01 3.91
N THR A 76 -2.27 -1.22 4.38
CA THR A 76 -2.79 -2.42 3.70
C THR A 76 -4.30 -2.35 3.55
N ALA A 77 -5.02 -1.98 4.63
CA ALA A 77 -6.47 -1.81 4.60
C ALA A 77 -6.90 -0.73 3.60
N GLN A 78 -6.28 0.46 3.65
CA GLN A 78 -6.60 1.54 2.71
C GLN A 78 -6.32 1.17 1.25
N THR A 79 -5.21 0.46 0.99
CA THR A 79 -4.87 0.01 -0.37
C THR A 79 -5.89 -0.99 -0.90
N GLY A 80 -6.34 -1.93 -0.05
CA GLY A 80 -7.38 -2.90 -0.40
C GLY A 80 -8.73 -2.23 -0.69
N ASP A 81 -9.14 -1.27 0.14
CA ASP A 81 -10.37 -0.51 -0.06
C ASP A 81 -10.34 0.29 -1.37
N LEU A 82 -9.22 0.97 -1.66
CA LEU A 82 -9.06 1.74 -2.90
C LEU A 82 -9.05 0.86 -4.14
N THR A 83 -8.39 -0.30 -4.07
CA THR A 83 -8.35 -1.28 -5.16
C THR A 83 -9.75 -1.80 -5.48
N THR A 84 -10.52 -2.17 -4.45
CA THR A 84 -11.90 -2.64 -4.61
C THR A 84 -12.78 -1.58 -5.27
N GLN A 85 -12.63 -0.31 -4.88
CA GLN A 85 -13.38 0.79 -5.47
C GLN A 85 -12.98 1.05 -6.93
N LEU A 86 -11.69 0.91 -7.25
CA LEU A 86 -11.17 1.06 -8.61
C LEU A 86 -11.71 -0.05 -9.53
N ASP A 87 -11.70 -1.29 -9.06
CA ASP A 87 -12.22 -2.44 -9.82
C ASP A 87 -13.73 -2.29 -10.09
N TYR A 88 -14.50 -1.90 -9.08
CA TYR A 88 -15.93 -1.60 -9.24
C TYR A 88 -16.18 -0.47 -10.27
N ALA A 89 -15.38 0.59 -10.22
CA ALA A 89 -15.50 1.70 -11.16
C ALA A 89 -15.16 1.27 -12.61
N ARG A 90 -14.17 0.37 -12.78
CA ARG A 90 -13.80 -0.21 -14.08
C ARG A 90 -14.92 -1.09 -14.64
N GLU A 91 -15.48 -1.98 -13.82
CA GLU A 91 -16.60 -2.85 -14.23
C GLU A 91 -17.81 -2.03 -14.72
N ILE A 92 -18.18 -0.96 -14.00
CA ILE A 92 -19.28 -0.07 -14.42
C ILE A 92 -18.96 0.60 -15.76
N ALA A 93 -17.73 1.08 -15.94
CA ALA A 93 -17.32 1.75 -17.18
C ALA A 93 -17.39 0.80 -18.38
N GLU A 94 -16.94 -0.44 -18.22
CA GLU A 94 -17.01 -1.49 -19.25
C GLU A 94 -18.45 -1.86 -19.61
N GLN A 95 -19.32 -2.04 -18.61
CA GLN A 95 -20.74 -2.30 -18.84
C GLN A 95 -21.43 -1.14 -19.57
N ALA A 96 -21.14 0.11 -19.20
CA ALA A 96 -21.67 1.29 -19.86
C ALA A 96 -21.21 1.41 -21.33
N GLN A 97 -20.03 0.86 -21.65
CA GLN A 97 -19.47 0.86 -23.00
C GLN A 97 -20.06 -0.25 -23.87
N ALA A 98 -20.30 -1.44 -23.30
CA ALA A 98 -20.99 -2.54 -23.98
C ALA A 98 -22.44 -2.21 -24.37
N VAL A 99 -23.16 -1.42 -23.56
CA VAL A 99 -24.53 -0.96 -23.86
C VAL A 99 -24.57 0.07 -25.02
N ARG A 100 -23.46 0.77 -25.29
CA ARG A 100 -23.39 1.83 -26.33
C ARG A 100 -23.03 1.33 -27.73
N THR A 101 -22.67 0.07 -27.90
CA THR A 101 -22.55 -0.56 -29.22
C THR A 101 -23.86 -1.26 -29.58
N PRO A 102 -24.78 -0.62 -30.33
CA PRO A 102 -25.84 -1.36 -30.99
C PRO A 102 -25.18 -2.23 -32.06
N SER A 103 -25.54 -3.52 -32.07
CA SER A 103 -25.23 -4.46 -33.16
C SER A 103 -25.84 -3.94 -34.47
N GLY A 104 -25.12 -3.03 -35.13
CA GLY A 104 -25.47 -2.48 -36.44
C GLY A 104 -25.00 -3.41 -37.54
N HIS A 105 -25.71 -4.53 -37.73
CA HIS A 105 -25.61 -5.33 -38.95
C HIS A 105 -26.93 -6.09 -39.11
N ASP A 106 -27.91 -5.45 -39.77
CA ASP A 106 -28.99 -6.08 -40.55
C ASP A 106 -30.04 -5.01 -40.92
N ALA A 107 -29.64 -3.99 -41.68
CA ALA A 107 -30.59 -3.05 -42.28
C ALA A 107 -30.00 -2.37 -43.52
N GLU A 108 -29.48 -3.13 -44.48
CA GLU A 108 -29.20 -2.59 -45.82
C GLU A 108 -29.38 -3.70 -46.87
N GLY A 109 -30.40 -3.55 -47.72
CA GLY A 109 -30.68 -4.50 -48.80
C GLY A 109 -32.11 -4.54 -49.33
N GLY A 110 -32.97 -3.56 -49.00
CA GLY A 110 -34.22 -3.32 -49.73
C GLY A 110 -34.02 -2.18 -50.72
N ALA A 111 -33.68 -2.49 -51.97
CA ALA A 111 -33.80 -1.54 -53.08
C ALA A 111 -33.98 -2.28 -54.41
N GLN A 112 -35.14 -1.98 -55.02
CA GLN A 112 -35.56 -2.14 -56.42
C GLN A 112 -36.13 -3.49 -56.86
#